data_AF-G7TJS2-F1
#
_entry.id   AF-G7TJS2-F1
#
_cell.length_a   1.000
_cell.length_b   1.000
_cell.length_c   1.000
_cell.angle_alpha   90.00
_cell.angle_beta   90.00
_cell.angle_gamma   90.00
#
_symmetry.space_group_name_H-M   'P 1'
#
loop_
_entity.id
_entity.type
_entity.pdbx_description
1 polymer ?
#
loop_
_entity_poly.entity_id
_entity_poly.type
_entity_poly.pdbx_seq_one_letter_code
_entity_poly.pdbx_strand_id
1 'polypeptide(L)'
;MSSDALAVPPSAALALRHATQDAHRLVEAVPLMQALGQGQVDSAAYAQILRRHHALLAGFEAQLSDWLTTVVGNGWHYRRRVPALREDLRALGQQPDPPVALPSAAAGADDAARWGMVYVIEGSQLGGRMIARTLRRQQPALAGALRYFELADDDPAGWHRFQAALDRRLDTASARDAAIDGAQTMFAHFHTCLAAEPHL
;
A
#
# COMPACT_ATOMS: atom_id res chain seq x y z
N MET A 1 -8.00 45.10 -11.91
CA MET A 1 -6.95 44.18 -12.34
C MET A 1 -6.62 43.32 -11.14
N SER A 2 -7.34 42.20 -10.99
CA SER A 2 -7.17 41.33 -9.83
C SER A 2 -5.84 40.59 -9.97
N SER A 3 -5.01 40.72 -8.95
CA SER A 3 -3.74 40.02 -8.83
C SER A 3 -4.05 38.54 -8.64
N ASP A 4 -3.89 37.75 -9.69
CA ASP A 4 -3.79 36.30 -9.62
C ASP A 4 -2.54 35.98 -8.80
N ALA A 5 -2.71 35.77 -7.50
CA ALA A 5 -1.70 35.10 -6.71
C ALA A 5 -1.56 33.71 -7.33
N LEU A 6 -0.45 33.46 -8.02
CA LEU A 6 -0.07 32.15 -8.56
C LEU A 6 -0.06 31.16 -7.40
N ALA A 7 -1.21 30.53 -7.13
CA ALA A 7 -1.33 29.51 -6.12
C ALA A 7 -0.37 28.39 -6.51
N VAL A 8 0.57 28.08 -5.63
CA VAL A 8 1.45 26.93 -5.82
C VAL A 8 0.53 25.71 -5.99
N PRO A 9 0.60 25.01 -7.14
CA PRO A 9 -0.27 23.87 -7.38
C PRO A 9 -0.05 22.85 -6.25
N PRO A 10 -1.12 22.19 -5.77
CA PRO A 10 -1.00 21.21 -4.69
C PRO A 10 0.02 20.14 -5.08
N SER A 11 0.72 19.56 -4.08
CA SER A 11 1.62 18.44 -4.33
C SER A 11 0.86 17.27 -4.97
N ALA A 12 1.55 16.45 -5.75
CA ALA A 12 0.96 15.26 -6.36
C ALA A 12 0.43 14.31 -5.27
N ALA A 13 1.13 14.19 -4.15
CA ALA A 13 0.67 13.44 -2.99
C ALA A 13 -0.65 13.96 -2.39
N LEU A 14 -0.87 15.28 -2.39
CA LEU A 14 -2.12 15.87 -1.91
C LEU A 14 -3.26 15.63 -2.91
N ALA A 15 -2.99 15.77 -4.22
CA ALA A 15 -3.97 15.49 -5.27
C ALA A 15 -4.45 14.03 -5.22
N LEU A 16 -3.51 13.09 -5.12
CA LEU A 16 -3.81 11.66 -4.96
C LEU A 16 -4.60 11.37 -3.69
N ARG A 17 -4.22 11.97 -2.55
CA ARG A 17 -4.94 11.82 -1.28
C ARG A 17 -6.40 12.23 -1.39
N HIS A 18 -6.67 13.38 -2.02
CA HIS A 18 -8.02 13.87 -2.20
C HIS A 18 -8.82 12.97 -3.15
N ALA A 19 -8.24 12.60 -4.29
CA ALA A 19 -8.91 11.81 -5.32
C ALA A 19 -9.18 10.35 -4.90
N THR A 20 -8.49 9.84 -3.88
CA THR A 20 -8.59 8.44 -3.43
C THR A 20 -9.23 8.28 -2.05
N GLN A 21 -9.75 9.36 -1.46
CA GLN A 21 -10.28 9.33 -0.09
C GLN A 21 -11.44 8.31 0.07
N ASP A 22 -12.35 8.24 -0.90
CA ASP A 22 -13.45 7.27 -0.88
C ASP A 22 -12.95 5.83 -1.00
N ALA A 23 -12.03 5.57 -1.92
CA ALA A 23 -11.46 4.25 -2.14
C ALA A 23 -10.68 3.76 -0.89
N HIS A 24 -9.95 4.66 -0.22
CA HIS A 24 -9.31 4.38 1.06
C HIS A 24 -10.32 3.99 2.14
N ARG A 25 -11.41 4.77 2.28
CA ARG A 25 -12.50 4.48 3.24
C ARG A 25 -13.11 3.10 2.99
N LEU A 26 -13.30 2.71 1.73
CA LEU A 26 -13.84 1.39 1.39
C LEU A 26 -12.91 0.26 1.87
N VAL A 27 -11.59 0.39 1.66
CA VAL A 27 -10.62 -0.60 2.16
C VAL A 27 -10.64 -0.67 3.69
N GLU A 28 -10.67 0.48 4.37
CA GLU A 28 -10.75 0.51 5.84
C GLU A 28 -12.06 -0.09 6.36
N ALA A 29 -13.17 0.06 5.63
CA ALA A 29 -14.47 -0.46 6.02
C ALA A 29 -14.59 -2.00 5.92
N VAL A 30 -13.62 -2.68 5.30
CA VAL A 30 -13.58 -4.14 5.28
C VAL A 30 -13.55 -4.67 6.72
N PRO A 31 -14.45 -5.60 7.13
CA PRO A 31 -14.56 -6.05 8.52
C PRO A 31 -13.23 -6.54 9.13
N LEU A 32 -12.42 -7.27 8.37
CA LEU A 32 -11.09 -7.71 8.82
C LEU A 32 -10.13 -6.54 9.07
N MET A 33 -10.20 -5.48 8.26
CA MET A 33 -9.37 -4.29 8.44
C MET A 33 -9.82 -3.44 9.63
N GLN A 34 -11.13 -3.33 9.87
CA GLN A 34 -11.66 -2.71 11.09
C GLN A 34 -11.19 -3.45 12.35
N ALA A 35 -11.34 -4.78 12.37
CA ALA A 35 -10.89 -5.60 13.49
C ALA A 35 -9.38 -5.43 13.73
N LEU A 36 -8.57 -5.41 12.66
CA LEU A 36 -7.12 -5.22 12.73
C LEU A 36 -6.76 -3.86 13.33
N GLY A 37 -7.37 -2.77 12.84
CA GLY A 37 -7.12 -1.42 13.31
C GLY A 37 -7.50 -1.22 14.79
N GLN A 38 -8.49 -1.96 15.26
CA GLN A 38 -8.95 -1.97 16.66
C GLN A 38 -8.21 -2.99 17.53
N GLY A 39 -7.29 -3.77 16.94
CA GLY A 39 -6.57 -4.91 17.54
C GLY A 39 -7.48 -6.00 18.13
N GLN A 40 -8.68 -6.11 17.59
CA GLN A 40 -9.68 -7.13 17.92
C GLN A 40 -9.60 -8.29 16.91
N VAL A 41 -8.39 -8.76 16.64
CA VAL A 41 -8.13 -9.91 15.75
C VAL A 41 -7.46 -11.03 16.53
N ASP A 42 -7.95 -12.25 16.33
CA ASP A 42 -7.25 -13.44 16.78
C ASP A 42 -6.13 -13.84 15.79
N SER A 43 -5.38 -14.88 16.14
CA SER A 43 -4.28 -15.37 15.30
C SER A 43 -4.73 -15.87 13.92
N ALA A 44 -5.92 -16.47 13.82
CA ALA A 44 -6.43 -17.00 12.55
C ALA A 44 -6.87 -15.87 11.60
N ALA A 45 -7.58 -14.88 12.12
CA ALA A 45 -7.96 -13.68 11.37
C ALA A 45 -6.73 -12.87 10.96
N TYR A 46 -5.75 -12.72 11.85
CA TYR A 46 -4.49 -12.05 11.54
C TYR A 46 -3.69 -12.77 10.45
N ALA A 47 -3.58 -14.10 10.53
CA ALA A 47 -2.97 -14.90 9.47
C ALA A 47 -3.70 -14.72 8.12
N GLN A 48 -5.03 -14.72 8.13
CA GLN A 48 -5.82 -14.49 6.92
C GLN A 48 -5.54 -13.10 6.30
N ILE A 49 -5.43 -12.06 7.13
CA ILE A 49 -5.05 -10.71 6.69
C ILE A 49 -3.67 -10.74 6.03
N LEU A 50 -2.67 -11.36 6.66
CA LEU A 50 -1.33 -11.44 6.11
C LEU A 50 -1.28 -12.23 4.80
N ARG A 51 -2.03 -13.34 4.68
CA ARG A 51 -2.12 -14.10 3.43
C ARG A 51 -2.73 -13.29 2.30
N ARG A 52 -3.78 -12.50 2.56
CA ARG A 52 -4.39 -11.61 1.56
C ARG A 52 -3.45 -10.49 1.12
N HIS A 53 -2.76 -9.85 2.07
CA HIS A 53 -1.71 -8.87 1.77
C HIS A 53 -0.57 -9.51 0.97
N HIS A 54 -0.16 -10.73 1.32
CA HIS A 54 0.84 -11.47 0.55
C HIS A 54 0.36 -11.72 -0.87
N ALA A 55 -0.83 -12.27 -1.07
CA ALA A 55 -1.35 -12.63 -2.38
C ALA A 55 -1.38 -11.43 -3.33
N LEU A 56 -1.94 -10.29 -2.88
CA LEU A 56 -2.04 -9.09 -3.70
C LEU A 56 -0.67 -8.44 -3.97
N LEU A 57 0.19 -8.33 -2.94
CA LEU A 57 1.51 -7.69 -3.10
C LEU A 57 2.47 -8.57 -3.88
N ALA A 58 2.37 -9.90 -3.78
CA ALA A 58 3.15 -10.83 -4.58
C ALA A 58 2.78 -10.76 -6.06
N GLY A 59 1.50 -10.60 -6.39
CA GLY A 59 1.06 -10.41 -7.77
C GLY A 59 1.56 -9.10 -8.36
N PHE A 60 1.34 -7.98 -7.63
CA PHE A 60 1.86 -6.66 -7.97
C PHE A 60 3.38 -6.69 -8.19
N GLU A 61 4.12 -7.23 -7.23
CA GLU A 61 5.59 -7.26 -7.26
C GLU A 61 6.13 -8.16 -8.39
N ALA A 62 5.47 -9.26 -8.70
CA ALA A 62 5.85 -10.12 -9.81
C ALA A 62 5.61 -9.43 -11.16
N GLN A 63 4.42 -8.86 -11.38
CA GLN A 63 4.05 -8.25 -12.66
C GLN A 63 4.86 -6.99 -12.97
N LEU A 64 5.18 -6.18 -11.95
CA LEU A 64 5.95 -4.94 -12.13
C LEU A 64 7.43 -5.10 -11.75
N SER A 65 7.96 -6.32 -11.72
CA SER A 65 9.27 -6.59 -11.13
C SER A 65 10.41 -5.77 -11.74
N ASP A 66 10.49 -5.71 -13.07
CA ASP A 66 11.55 -4.97 -13.77
C ASP A 66 11.46 -3.46 -13.49
N TRP A 67 10.24 -2.93 -13.49
CA TRP A 67 9.98 -1.53 -13.18
C TRP A 67 10.31 -1.21 -11.72
N LEU A 68 9.87 -2.03 -10.76
CA LEU A 68 10.14 -1.84 -9.33
C LEU A 68 11.63 -1.94 -8.99
N THR A 69 12.41 -2.69 -9.77
CA THR A 69 13.86 -2.83 -9.58
C THR A 69 14.63 -1.62 -10.11
N THR A 70 14.09 -0.94 -11.13
CA THR A 70 14.75 0.19 -11.79
C THR A 70 14.22 1.55 -11.34
N VAL A 71 13.01 1.61 -10.78
CA VAL A 71 12.39 2.84 -10.31
C VAL A 71 13.13 3.37 -9.08
N VAL A 72 13.70 4.56 -9.24
CA VAL A 72 14.39 5.31 -8.19
C VAL A 72 14.05 6.78 -8.32
N GLY A 73 14.07 7.51 -7.22
CA GLY A 73 13.87 8.96 -7.26
C GLY A 73 14.22 9.61 -5.94
N ASN A 74 15.06 10.66 -5.98
CA ASN A 74 15.43 11.44 -4.80
C ASN A 74 15.92 10.60 -3.60
N GLY A 75 16.71 9.55 -3.87
CA GLY A 75 17.20 8.61 -2.85
C GLY A 75 16.14 7.63 -2.30
N TRP A 76 14.91 7.66 -2.84
CA TRP A 76 13.91 6.62 -2.64
C TRP A 76 14.08 5.51 -3.69
N HIS A 77 13.85 4.28 -3.24
CA HIS A 77 13.75 3.08 -4.05
C HIS A 77 12.61 2.22 -3.49
N TYR A 78 11.94 1.43 -4.33
CA TYR A 78 10.88 0.56 -3.86
C TYR A 78 11.44 -0.57 -2.99
N ARG A 79 10.90 -0.72 -1.79
CA ARG A 79 11.23 -1.83 -0.90
C ARG A 79 10.21 -2.96 -1.04
N ARG A 80 10.65 -4.15 -1.41
CA ARG A 80 9.76 -5.32 -1.53
C ARG A 80 9.08 -5.63 -0.19
N ARG A 81 7.76 -5.85 -0.21
CA ARG A 81 6.91 -6.15 0.95
C ARG A 81 6.78 -7.64 1.20
N VAL A 82 6.84 -8.44 0.13
CA VAL A 82 6.66 -9.90 0.15
C VAL A 82 7.60 -10.62 1.14
N PRO A 83 8.89 -10.26 1.28
CA PRO A 83 9.77 -10.93 2.23
C PRO A 83 9.29 -10.81 3.69
N ALA A 84 8.84 -9.62 4.10
CA ALA A 84 8.34 -9.39 5.46
C ALA A 84 7.03 -10.14 5.73
N LEU A 85 6.13 -10.18 4.75
CA LEU A 85 4.88 -10.95 4.85
C LEU A 85 5.15 -12.45 4.99
N ARG A 86 6.13 -12.99 4.26
CA ARG A 86 6.54 -14.40 4.39
C ARG A 86 7.16 -14.69 5.76
N GLU A 87 7.93 -13.76 6.29
CA GLU A 87 8.51 -13.88 7.62
C GLU A 87 7.43 -13.96 8.70
N ASP A 88 6.45 -13.05 8.65
CA ASP A 88 5.34 -13.03 9.60
C ASP A 88 4.46 -14.28 9.48
N LEU A 89 4.12 -14.71 8.27
CA LEU A 89 3.36 -15.94 8.04
C LEU A 89 4.10 -17.17 8.59
N ARG A 90 5.42 -17.26 8.38
CA ARG A 90 6.25 -18.33 8.92
C ARG A 90 6.27 -18.31 10.45
N ALA A 91 6.33 -17.14 11.07
CA ALA A 91 6.28 -17.00 12.53
C ALA A 91 4.94 -17.50 13.11
N LEU A 92 3.85 -17.44 12.34
CA LEU A 92 2.54 -17.97 12.70
C LEU A 92 2.33 -19.45 12.31
N GLY A 93 3.33 -20.10 11.70
CA GLY A 93 3.20 -21.46 11.16
C GLY A 93 2.25 -21.57 9.96
N GLN A 94 2.06 -20.48 9.22
CA GLN A 94 1.14 -20.37 8.09
C GLN A 94 1.90 -20.34 6.77
N GLN A 95 1.25 -20.79 5.69
CA GLN A 95 1.77 -20.68 4.34
C GLN A 95 1.13 -19.49 3.62
N PRO A 96 1.85 -18.84 2.69
CA PRO A 96 1.27 -17.79 1.87
C PRO A 96 0.24 -18.33 0.88
N ASP A 97 -0.79 -17.53 0.60
CA ASP A 97 -1.71 -17.80 -0.51
C ASP A 97 -1.03 -17.49 -1.86
N PRO A 98 -1.46 -18.14 -2.96
CA PRO A 98 -0.96 -17.86 -4.30
C PRO A 98 -1.09 -16.38 -4.68
N PRO A 99 -0.17 -15.83 -5.48
CA PRO A 99 -0.26 -14.46 -5.96
C PRO A 99 -1.56 -14.20 -6.72
N VAL A 100 -2.21 -13.06 -6.46
CA VAL A 100 -3.34 -12.57 -7.24
C VAL A 100 -2.84 -11.46 -8.13
N ALA A 101 -2.95 -11.66 -9.44
CA ALA A 101 -2.50 -10.68 -10.42
C ALA A 101 -3.34 -9.39 -10.34
N LEU A 102 -2.67 -8.25 -10.55
CA LEU A 102 -3.29 -7.01 -10.99
C LEU A 102 -4.16 -7.25 -12.23
N PRO A 103 -5.29 -6.54 -12.37
CA PRO A 103 -6.05 -6.52 -13.61
C PRO A 103 -5.18 -6.19 -14.82
N SER A 104 -5.45 -6.80 -15.99
CA SER A 104 -4.61 -6.65 -17.18
C SER A 104 -4.39 -5.18 -17.61
N ALA A 105 -5.42 -4.34 -17.48
CA ALA A 105 -5.31 -2.89 -17.76
C ALA A 105 -4.29 -2.19 -16.83
N ALA A 106 -4.17 -2.64 -15.58
CA ALA A 106 -3.22 -2.11 -14.61
C ALA A 106 -1.79 -2.60 -14.89
N ALA A 107 -1.64 -3.83 -15.37
CA ALA A 107 -0.32 -4.39 -15.72
C ALA A 107 0.31 -3.69 -16.95
N GLY A 108 -0.52 -3.25 -17.90
CA GLY A 108 -0.10 -2.48 -19.07
C GLY A 108 -0.04 -0.96 -18.86
N ALA A 109 -0.26 -0.49 -17.62
CA ALA A 109 -0.36 0.93 -17.34
C ALA A 109 0.96 1.67 -17.59
N ASP A 110 0.84 2.96 -17.93
CA ASP A 110 1.98 3.83 -18.12
C ASP A 110 2.73 4.10 -16.80
N ASP A 111 3.86 4.81 -16.91
CA ASP A 111 4.71 5.08 -15.76
C ASP A 111 3.99 5.86 -14.65
N ALA A 112 3.18 6.87 -15.01
CA ALA A 112 2.49 7.72 -14.05
C ALA A 112 1.43 6.94 -13.26
N ALA A 113 0.68 6.08 -13.93
CA ALA A 113 -0.26 5.16 -13.27
C ALA A 113 0.44 4.22 -12.28
N ARG A 114 1.63 3.69 -12.62
CA ARG A 114 2.40 2.85 -11.69
C ARG A 114 2.86 3.62 -10.45
N TRP A 115 3.24 4.89 -10.59
CA TRP A 115 3.53 5.76 -9.45
C TRP A 115 2.30 5.97 -8.55
N GLY A 116 1.11 6.07 -9.14
CA GLY A 116 -0.17 6.03 -8.42
C GLY A 116 -0.39 4.76 -7.60
N MET A 117 -0.09 3.58 -8.18
CA MET A 117 -0.19 2.31 -7.47
C MET A 117 0.79 2.23 -6.30
N VAL A 118 2.05 2.63 -6.52
CA VAL A 118 3.06 2.67 -5.46
C VAL A 118 2.69 3.66 -4.36
N TYR A 119 2.05 4.79 -4.68
CA TYR A 119 1.57 5.74 -3.68
C TYR A 119 0.65 5.07 -2.65
N VAL A 120 -0.23 4.16 -3.07
CA VAL A 120 -1.11 3.40 -2.17
C VAL A 120 -0.30 2.48 -1.24
N ILE A 121 0.70 1.79 -1.78
CA ILE A 121 1.55 0.84 -1.03
C ILE A 121 2.52 1.56 -0.06
N GLU A 122 3.04 2.72 -0.46
CA GLU A 122 3.90 3.54 0.39
C GLU A 122 3.08 4.24 1.48
N GLY A 123 1.88 4.72 1.15
CA GLY A 123 0.97 5.36 2.10
C GLY A 123 0.47 4.40 3.19
N SER A 124 0.26 3.12 2.87
CA SER A 124 -0.21 2.12 3.83
C SER A 124 0.77 1.88 4.99
N GLN A 125 2.07 2.17 4.79
CA GLN A 125 3.07 1.97 5.83
C GLN A 125 2.85 2.89 7.05
N LEU A 126 2.29 4.09 6.85
CA LEU A 126 1.99 5.01 7.95
C LEU A 126 0.90 4.44 8.88
N GLY A 127 -0.15 3.84 8.30
CA GLY A 127 -1.16 3.10 9.05
C GLY A 127 -0.59 1.84 9.70
N GLY A 128 0.34 1.17 9.03
CA GLY A 128 1.02 -0.02 9.54
C GLY A 128 1.69 0.17 10.90
N ARG A 129 2.39 1.30 11.12
CA ARG A 129 3.01 1.62 12.42
C ARG A 129 1.98 1.68 13.56
N MET A 130 0.80 2.24 13.27
CA MET A 130 -0.30 2.34 14.24
C MET A 130 -0.91 0.96 14.53
N ILE A 131 -1.05 0.12 13.50
CA ILE A 131 -1.50 -1.27 13.62
C ILE A 131 -0.53 -2.08 14.49
N ALA A 132 0.77 -2.07 14.16
CA ALA A 132 1.79 -2.79 14.93
C ALA A 132 1.79 -2.39 16.41
N ARG A 133 1.73 -1.09 16.71
CA ARG A 133 1.65 -0.59 18.08
C ARG A 133 0.38 -1.06 18.81
N THR A 134 -0.74 -1.13 18.10
CA THR A 134 -2.03 -1.57 18.65
C THR A 134 -2.02 -3.07 18.93
N LEU A 135 -1.52 -3.87 18.00
CA LEU A 135 -1.37 -5.32 18.16
C LEU A 135 -0.40 -5.68 19.29
N ARG A 136 0.73 -4.99 19.44
CA ARG A 136 1.63 -5.24 20.59
C ARG A 136 0.94 -5.04 21.94
N ARG A 137 0.01 -4.09 22.03
CA ARG A 137 -0.72 -3.78 23.26
C ARG A 137 -1.88 -4.73 23.52
N GLN A 138 -2.65 -5.08 22.49
CA GLN A 138 -3.91 -5.81 22.64
C GLN A 138 -3.80 -7.30 22.32
N GLN A 139 -2.82 -7.70 21.52
CA GLN A 139 -2.56 -9.08 21.09
C GLN A 139 -1.07 -9.45 21.24
N PRO A 140 -0.51 -9.52 22.46
CA PRO A 140 0.93 -9.78 22.66
C PRO A 140 1.45 -11.07 22.02
N ALA A 141 0.57 -12.07 21.84
CA ALA A 141 0.90 -13.32 21.15
C ALA A 141 1.29 -13.12 19.67
N LEU A 142 0.85 -12.02 19.04
CA LEU A 142 1.16 -11.69 17.65
C LEU A 142 2.46 -10.88 17.50
N ALA A 143 3.11 -10.48 18.60
CA ALA A 143 4.26 -9.57 18.57
C ALA A 143 5.47 -10.11 17.79
N GLY A 144 5.56 -11.43 17.57
CA GLY A 144 6.59 -12.09 16.76
C GLY A 144 6.32 -12.10 15.25
N ALA A 145 5.18 -11.58 14.80
CA ALA A 145 4.73 -11.62 13.41
C ALA A 145 4.25 -10.24 12.91
N LEU A 146 4.98 -9.17 13.24
CA LEU A 146 4.63 -7.78 12.91
C LEU A 146 5.58 -7.12 11.88
N ARG A 147 6.52 -7.87 11.30
CA ARG A 147 7.60 -7.32 10.47
C ARG A 147 7.07 -6.52 9.29
N TYR A 148 5.99 -6.96 8.65
CA TYR A 148 5.35 -6.26 7.53
C TYR A 148 4.85 -4.86 7.93
N PHE A 149 4.16 -4.76 9.06
CA PHE A 149 3.61 -3.49 9.55
C PHE A 149 4.67 -2.55 10.15
N GLU A 150 5.82 -3.10 10.53
CA GLU A 150 6.99 -2.36 11.06
C GLU A 150 8.00 -1.98 9.97
N LEU A 151 7.74 -2.28 8.69
CA LEU A 151 8.67 -1.98 7.58
C LEU A 151 9.09 -0.50 7.51
N ALA A 152 8.19 0.44 7.83
CA ALA A 152 8.51 1.87 7.82
C ALA A 152 9.40 2.33 8.99
N ASP A 153 9.53 1.55 10.07
CA ASP A 153 10.40 1.91 11.18
C ASP A 153 11.88 1.81 10.81
N ASP A 154 12.22 1.01 9.80
CA ASP A 154 13.60 0.93 9.28
C ASP A 154 14.02 2.18 8.48
N ASP A 155 13.05 2.95 7.97
CA ASP A 155 13.32 4.16 7.18
C ASP A 155 12.24 5.23 7.41
N PRO A 156 12.27 5.94 8.55
CA PRO A 156 11.26 6.95 8.89
C PRO A 156 11.19 8.12 7.89
N ALA A 157 12.26 8.37 7.13
CA ALA A 157 12.34 9.42 6.12
C ALA A 157 11.97 8.95 4.70
N GLY A 158 11.70 7.65 4.52
CA GLY A 158 11.40 7.04 3.23
C GLY A 158 10.15 7.64 2.59
N TRP A 159 9.11 7.92 3.37
CA TRP A 159 7.87 8.55 2.89
C TRP A 159 8.14 9.95 2.31
N HIS A 160 8.94 10.78 2.99
CA HIS A 160 9.27 12.11 2.47
C HIS A 160 10.09 12.05 1.18
N ARG A 161 11.03 11.11 1.06
CA ARG A 161 11.79 10.90 -0.18
C ARG A 161 10.89 10.42 -1.31
N PHE A 162 9.95 9.51 -1.02
CA PHE A 162 8.93 9.07 -1.97
C PHE A 162 8.07 10.24 -2.46
N GLN A 163 7.53 11.06 -1.56
CA GLN A 163 6.71 12.22 -1.93
C GLN A 163 7.47 13.18 -2.85
N ALA A 164 8.74 13.45 -2.56
CA ALA A 164 9.58 14.29 -3.41
C ALA A 164 9.88 13.66 -4.78
N ALA A 165 10.02 12.34 -4.87
CA ALA A 165 10.14 11.63 -6.14
C ALA A 165 8.83 11.71 -6.95
N LEU A 166 7.70 11.49 -6.28
CA LEU A 166 6.36 11.53 -6.84
C LEU A 166 6.03 12.92 -7.41
N ASP A 167 6.32 13.99 -6.67
CA ASP A 167 6.07 15.37 -7.12
C ASP A 167 6.87 15.72 -8.38
N ARG A 168 8.10 15.20 -8.53
CA ARG A 168 8.92 15.43 -9.72
C ARG A 168 8.45 14.61 -10.92
N ARG A 169 7.89 13.43 -10.68
CA ARG A 169 7.40 12.57 -11.76
C ARG A 169 6.03 12.97 -12.27
N LEU A 170 5.20 13.52 -11.39
CA LEU A 170 3.82 13.93 -11.68
C LEU A 170 3.74 15.47 -11.78
N ASP A 171 4.61 16.04 -12.60
CA ASP A 171 4.77 17.48 -12.80
C ASP A 171 3.76 18.09 -13.79
N THR A 172 3.02 17.24 -14.52
CA THR A 172 1.95 17.64 -15.44
C THR A 172 0.57 17.19 -14.97
N ALA A 173 -0.49 17.87 -15.42
CA ALA A 173 -1.87 17.49 -15.11
C ALA A 173 -2.20 16.08 -15.63
N SER A 174 -1.83 15.75 -16.88
CA SER A 174 -2.08 14.43 -17.45
C SER A 174 -1.37 13.30 -16.70
N ALA A 175 -0.13 13.53 -16.22
CA ALA A 175 0.54 12.54 -15.39
C ALA A 175 -0.18 12.35 -14.04
N ARG A 176 -0.69 13.42 -13.44
CA ARG A 176 -1.46 13.34 -12.20
C ARG A 176 -2.77 12.57 -12.39
N ASP A 177 -3.48 12.81 -13.49
CA ASP A 177 -4.72 12.09 -13.81
C ASP A 177 -4.45 10.59 -13.98
N ALA A 178 -3.41 10.23 -14.75
CA ALA A 178 -3.01 8.82 -14.91
C ALA A 178 -2.59 8.18 -13.57
N ALA A 179 -1.88 8.91 -12.71
CA ALA A 179 -1.53 8.44 -11.36
C ALA A 179 -2.77 8.26 -10.47
N ILE A 180 -3.78 9.12 -10.58
CA ILE A 180 -5.04 8.98 -9.85
C ILE A 180 -5.73 7.68 -10.27
N ASP A 181 -5.82 7.40 -11.57
CA ASP A 181 -6.41 6.17 -12.09
C ASP A 181 -5.65 4.92 -11.59
N GLY A 182 -4.31 4.99 -11.59
CA GLY A 182 -3.45 3.95 -11.04
C GLY A 182 -3.68 3.72 -9.54
N ALA A 183 -3.80 4.78 -8.75
CA ALA A 183 -4.07 4.69 -7.32
C ALA A 183 -5.47 4.14 -7.03
N GLN A 184 -6.49 4.57 -7.76
CA GLN A 184 -7.85 4.03 -7.66
C GLN A 184 -7.88 2.54 -7.99
N THR A 185 -7.16 2.13 -9.04
CA THR A 185 -7.01 0.72 -9.42
C THR A 185 -6.36 -0.09 -8.30
N MET A 186 -5.31 0.44 -7.67
CA MET A 186 -4.66 -0.25 -6.56
C MET A 186 -5.56 -0.36 -5.33
N PHE A 187 -6.30 0.69 -4.96
CA PHE A 187 -7.28 0.59 -3.88
C PHE A 187 -8.39 -0.42 -4.18
N ALA A 188 -8.92 -0.45 -5.41
CA ALA A 188 -9.91 -1.44 -5.81
C ALA A 188 -9.38 -2.88 -5.73
N HIS A 189 -8.10 -3.08 -6.09
CA HIS A 189 -7.42 -4.36 -5.95
C HIS A 189 -7.25 -4.77 -4.48
N PHE A 190 -6.77 -3.85 -3.62
CA PHE A 190 -6.72 -4.05 -2.17
C PHE A 190 -8.09 -4.43 -1.61
N HIS A 191 -9.14 -3.67 -1.94
CA HIS A 191 -10.50 -3.93 -1.49
C HIS A 191 -10.96 -5.33 -1.89
N THR A 192 -10.79 -5.70 -3.16
CA THR A 192 -11.21 -7.01 -3.68
C THR A 192 -10.51 -8.15 -2.95
N CYS A 193 -9.19 -8.10 -2.80
CA CYS A 193 -8.42 -9.13 -2.11
C CYS A 193 -8.74 -9.20 -0.61
N LEU A 194 -8.96 -8.05 0.03
CA LEU A 194 -9.24 -7.98 1.47
C LEU A 194 -10.70 -8.32 1.81
N ALA A 195 -11.64 -8.08 0.91
CA ALA A 195 -13.07 -8.37 1.11
C ALA A 195 -13.48 -9.78 0.66
N ALA A 196 -12.60 -10.53 -0.03
CA ALA A 196 -12.88 -11.90 -0.45
C ALA A 196 -13.37 -12.77 0.72
N GLU A 197 -14.31 -13.68 0.50
CA GLU A 197 -14.70 -14.65 1.53
C GLU A 197 -13.62 -15.74 1.68
N PRO A 198 -13.44 -16.33 2.87
CA PRO A 198 -12.59 -17.52 2.99
C PRO A 198 -13.16 -18.62 2.09
N HIS A 199 -12.33 -19.19 1.21
CA HIS A 199 -12.67 -20.47 0.59
C HIS A 199 -12.67 -21.54 1.70
N LEU A 200 -13.87 -22.04 2.03
CA LEU A 200 -14.10 -23.14 2.97
C LEU A 200 -13.47 -24.45 2.49
#